data_AF-A0AA41QAI6-F1
#
_entry.id   AF-A0AA41QAI6-F1
#
_cell.length_a   1.000
_cell.length_b   1.000
_cell.length_c   1.000
_cell.angle_alpha   90.00
_cell.angle_beta   90.00
_cell.angle_gamma   90.00
#
_symmetry.space_group_name_H-M   'P 1'
#
loop_
_entity.id
_entity.type
_entity.pdbx_description
1 polymer ?
#
loop_
_entity_poly.entity_id
_entity_poly.type
_entity_poly.pdbx_seq_one_letter_code
_entity_poly.pdbx_strand_id
1 'polypeptide(L)'
;MILSSRITGILAREVPEPQRTELAQALSSLYGPTHSDAGSDRIAAAVIILVLDEMPIEEAAERAVGDWRDLLMWSGLGDSDWDSALTTRFPPPA
;
A
#
# COMPACT_ATOMS: atom_id res chain seq x y z
N MET A 1 12.11 -6.07 3.79
CA MET A 1 11.98 -5.27 2.55
C MET A 1 12.03 -3.79 2.92
N ILE A 2 12.66 -2.94 2.12
CA ILE A 2 12.60 -1.49 2.30
C ILE A 2 11.51 -1.01 1.33
N LEU A 3 10.37 -0.56 1.84
CA LEU A 3 9.36 0.13 1.02
C LEU A 3 10.04 1.29 0.28
N SER A 4 9.63 1.59 -0.96
CA SER A 4 10.24 2.73 -1.64
C SER A 4 10.06 4.03 -0.85
N SER A 5 10.91 5.01 -1.14
CA SER A 5 10.81 6.34 -0.55
C SER A 5 9.43 6.98 -0.80
N ARG A 6 8.81 6.67 -1.93
CA ARG A 6 7.46 7.12 -2.28
C ARG A 6 6.43 6.55 -1.31
N ILE A 7 6.38 5.22 -1.15
CA ILE A 7 5.40 4.57 -0.26
C ILE A 7 5.64 4.98 1.20
N THR A 8 6.90 5.07 1.61
CA THR A 8 7.27 5.54 2.94
C THR A 8 6.82 6.99 3.18
N GLY A 9 6.95 7.86 2.16
CA GLY A 9 6.48 9.24 2.21
C GLY A 9 4.95 9.35 2.31
N ILE A 10 4.21 8.55 1.52
CA ILE A 10 2.75 8.47 1.59
C ILE A 10 2.32 8.00 2.98
N LEU A 11 2.88 6.88 3.47
CA LEU A 11 2.57 6.32 4.78
C LEU A 11 2.82 7.34 5.91
N ALA A 12 3.93 8.08 5.86
CA ALA A 12 4.27 9.09 6.84
C ALA A 12 3.31 10.29 6.85
N ARG A 13 2.78 10.67 5.69
CA ARG A 13 1.98 11.88 5.49
C ARG A 13 0.48 11.64 5.68
N GLU A 14 -0.01 10.51 5.18
CA GLU A 14 -1.45 10.25 5.07
C GLU A 14 -1.98 9.45 6.27
N VAL A 15 -1.14 8.67 6.95
CA VAL A 15 -1.57 7.77 8.03
C VAL A 15 -1.14 8.33 9.40
N PRO A 16 -2.07 8.60 10.33
CA PRO A 16 -1.75 9.11 11.66
C PRO A 16 -1.21 8.01 12.59
N GLU A 17 -0.54 8.40 13.69
CA GLU A 17 -0.22 7.47 14.78
C GLU A 17 -1.46 7.19 15.65
N PRO A 18 -1.63 5.97 16.22
CA PRO A 18 -0.71 4.82 16.18
C PRO A 18 -0.82 3.94 14.93
N GLN A 19 -1.85 4.18 14.10
CA GLN A 19 -2.22 3.35 12.95
C GLN A 19 -1.07 3.19 11.95
N ARG A 20 -0.26 4.23 11.77
CA ARG A 20 0.93 4.21 10.91
C ARG A 20 1.95 3.15 11.32
N THR A 21 2.22 3.04 12.63
CA THR A 21 3.18 2.06 13.15
C THR A 21 2.69 0.63 12.90
N GLU A 22 1.41 0.39 13.16
CA GLU A 22 0.77 -0.90 12.93
C GLU A 22 0.77 -1.29 11.44
N LEU A 23 0.38 -0.35 10.58
CA LEU A 23 0.37 -0.55 9.14
C LEU A 23 1.79 -0.78 8.59
N ALA A 24 2.80 -0.07 9.08
CA ALA A 24 4.19 -0.29 8.71
C ALA A 24 4.66 -1.72 9.07
N GLN A 25 4.24 -2.25 10.23
CA GLN A 25 4.55 -3.61 10.64
C GLN A 25 3.83 -4.66 9.78
N ALA A 26 2.55 -4.43 9.46
CA ALA A 26 1.79 -5.28 8.56
C ALA A 26 2.45 -5.35 7.17
N LEU A 27 2.75 -4.18 6.57
CA LEU A 27 3.47 -4.10 5.31
C LEU A 27 4.83 -4.78 5.36
N SER A 28 5.59 -4.62 6.45
CA SER A 28 6.89 -5.31 6.59
C SER A 28 6.74 -6.83 6.65
N SER A 29 5.63 -7.34 7.18
CA SER A 29 5.34 -8.77 7.31
C SER A 29 4.85 -9.40 6.01
N LEU A 30 4.17 -8.64 5.15
CA LEU A 30 3.63 -9.09 3.87
C LEU A 30 4.73 -9.48 2.86
N TYR A 31 5.86 -8.78 2.87
CA TYR A 31 6.92 -9.00 1.88
C TYR A 31 8.16 -9.61 2.52
N GLY A 32 8.21 -10.94 2.47
CA GLY A 32 9.45 -11.70 2.59
C GLY A 32 10.45 -11.35 1.47
N PRO A 33 11.70 -11.88 1.55
CA PRO A 33 12.82 -11.49 0.69
C PRO A 33 12.70 -11.83 -0.82
N THR A 34 11.54 -12.26 -1.31
CA THR A 34 11.35 -12.84 -2.64
C THR A 34 10.44 -12.05 -3.59
N HIS A 35 9.86 -10.92 -3.19
CA HIS A 35 9.00 -10.11 -4.06
C HIS A 35 9.78 -8.96 -4.73
N SER A 36 9.76 -8.93 -6.06
CA SER A 36 10.41 -7.90 -6.89
C SER A 36 9.83 -6.50 -6.64
N ASP A 37 10.70 -5.50 -6.58
CA ASP A 37 10.43 -4.12 -6.11
C ASP A 37 9.19 -3.44 -6.70
N ALA A 38 8.88 -3.61 -7.99
CA ALA A 38 7.75 -2.91 -8.64
C ALA A 38 6.36 -3.47 -8.27
N GLY A 39 6.27 -4.77 -7.97
CA GLY A 39 5.02 -5.39 -7.52
C GLY A 39 4.71 -5.03 -6.07
N SER A 40 5.76 -4.90 -5.25
CA SER A 40 5.66 -4.63 -3.82
C SER A 40 5.14 -3.22 -3.51
N ASP A 41 5.58 -2.21 -4.25
CA ASP A 41 5.09 -0.84 -4.07
C ASP A 41 3.61 -0.69 -4.40
N ARG A 42 3.17 -1.33 -5.48
CA ARG A 42 1.78 -1.26 -5.94
C ARG A 42 0.82 -1.90 -4.95
N ILE A 43 1.18 -3.09 -4.43
CA ILE A 43 0.37 -3.77 -3.41
C ILE A 43 0.43 -2.99 -2.09
N ALA A 44 1.58 -2.43 -1.69
CA ALA A 44 1.68 -1.63 -0.47
C ALA A 44 0.82 -0.35 -0.56
N ALA A 45 0.84 0.32 -1.71
CA ALA A 45 -0.04 1.45 -1.98
C ALA A 45 -1.53 1.06 -1.90
N ALA A 46 -1.90 -0.10 -2.45
CA ALA A 46 -3.27 -0.60 -2.38
C ALA A 46 -3.73 -0.84 -0.94
N VAL A 47 -2.90 -1.47 -0.11
CA VAL A 47 -3.19 -1.64 1.32
C VAL A 47 -3.38 -0.28 2.01
N ILE A 48 -2.49 0.69 1.76
CA ILE A 48 -2.62 2.04 2.34
C ILE A 48 -3.93 2.70 1.92
N ILE A 49 -4.28 2.64 0.62
CA ILE A 49 -5.53 3.22 0.10
C ILE A 49 -6.74 2.61 0.80
N LEU A 50 -6.80 1.29 0.89
CA LEU A 50 -7.94 0.60 1.50
C LEU A 50 -8.06 0.90 2.99
N VAL A 51 -6.94 0.99 3.71
CA VAL A 51 -6.94 1.36 5.14
C VAL A 51 -7.41 2.81 5.34
N LEU A 52 -7.02 3.73 4.45
CA LEU A 52 -7.53 5.10 4.46
C LEU A 52 -9.02 5.17 4.09
N ASP A 53 -9.52 4.24 3.27
CA ASP A 53 -10.94 4.04 2.96
C ASP A 53 -11.66 3.18 4.02
N GLU A 54 -11.18 3.22 5.27
CA GLU A 54 -11.75 2.59 6.47
C GLU A 54 -11.73 1.04 6.50
N MET A 55 -10.96 0.38 5.62
CA MET A 55 -10.71 -1.06 5.73
C MET A 55 -9.80 -1.37 6.94
N PRO A 56 -10.12 -2.37 7.77
CA PRO A 56 -9.22 -2.82 8.83
C PRO A 56 -7.86 -3.27 8.28
N ILE A 57 -6.78 -2.99 9.02
CA ILE A 57 -5.41 -3.30 8.59
C ILE A 57 -5.23 -4.80 8.40
N GLU A 58 -5.73 -5.61 9.32
CA GLU A 58 -5.65 -7.07 9.25
C GLU A 58 -6.36 -7.60 8.00
N GLU A 59 -7.55 -7.07 7.72
CA GLU A 59 -8.33 -7.46 6.56
C GLU A 59 -7.64 -7.05 5.24
N ALA A 60 -7.05 -5.86 5.18
CA ALA A 60 -6.27 -5.41 4.03
C ALA A 60 -4.99 -6.27 3.84
N ALA A 61 -4.33 -6.65 4.93
CA ALA A 61 -3.15 -7.51 4.91
C ALA A 61 -3.48 -8.95 4.48
N GLU A 62 -4.55 -9.54 5.03
CA GLU A 62 -5.02 -10.88 4.62
C GLU A 62 -5.31 -10.94 3.13
N ARG A 63 -5.93 -9.89 2.57
CA ARG A 63 -6.20 -9.82 1.13
C ARG A 63 -4.95 -9.63 0.29
N ALA A 64 -3.97 -8.87 0.78
CA ALA A 64 -2.69 -8.74 0.09
C ALA A 64 -1.95 -10.09 -0.04
N VAL A 65 -2.13 -11.01 0.92
CA VAL A 65 -1.58 -12.38 0.83
C VAL A 65 -2.47 -13.33 0.01
N GLY A 66 -3.78 -13.27 0.25
CA GLY A 66 -4.74 -14.24 -0.30
C GLY A 66 -5.09 -13.98 -1.76
N ASP A 67 -5.53 -12.76 -2.08
CA ASP A 67 -5.90 -12.33 -3.43
C ASP A 67 -5.49 -10.87 -3.67
N TRP A 68 -4.21 -10.69 -3.95
CA TRP A 68 -3.65 -9.38 -4.24
C TRP A 68 -4.29 -8.74 -5.48
N ARG A 69 -4.87 -9.51 -6.42
CA ARG A 69 -5.47 -8.94 -7.64
C ARG A 69 -6.76 -8.20 -7.30
N ASP A 70 -7.61 -8.79 -6.47
CA ASP A 70 -8.84 -8.16 -6.01
C ASP A 70 -8.53 -6.93 -5.13
N LEU A 71 -7.50 -7.01 -4.28
CA LEU A 71 -6.99 -5.87 -3.52
C LEU A 71 -6.60 -4.70 -4.45
N LEU A 72 -5.88 -4.98 -5.54
CA LEU A 72 -5.54 -3.97 -6.54
C LEU A 72 -6.77 -3.39 -7.22
N MET A 73 -7.77 -4.22 -7.57
CA MET A 73 -9.00 -3.73 -8.18
C MET A 73 -9.78 -2.80 -7.25
N TRP A 74 -9.93 -3.16 -5.97
CA TRP A 74 -10.69 -2.35 -5.02
C TRP A 74 -10.00 -1.04 -4.64
N SER A 75 -8.67 -1.03 -4.58
CA SER A 75 -7.90 0.19 -4.36
C SER A 75 -7.84 1.12 -5.59
N GLY A 76 -8.41 0.71 -6.73
CA GLY A 76 -8.32 1.45 -7.99
C GLY A 76 -6.92 1.38 -8.65
N LEU A 77 -6.04 0.51 -8.15
CA LEU A 77 -4.71 0.27 -8.69
C LEU A 77 -4.66 -1.01 -9.52
N GLY A 78 -5.76 -1.50 -10.08
CA GLY A 78 -5.87 -2.74 -10.86
C GLY A 78 -5.31 -2.65 -12.28
N ASP A 79 -5.23 -1.44 -12.82
CA ASP A 79 -4.83 -1.19 -14.20
C ASP A 79 -3.32 -0.98 -14.39
N SER A 80 -2.87 -1.06 -15.65
CA SER A 80 -1.45 -0.84 -16.00
C SER A 80 -0.96 0.58 -15.69
N ASP A 81 -1.85 1.57 -15.61
CA ASP A 81 -1.56 2.98 -15.31
C ASP A 81 -1.69 3.33 -13.81
N TRP A 82 -1.48 2.33 -12.94
CA TRP A 82 -1.57 2.51 -11.48
C TRP A 82 -0.65 3.62 -10.94
N ASP A 83 0.48 3.88 -11.61
CA ASP A 83 1.44 4.91 -11.20
C ASP A 83 0.83 6.33 -11.29
N SER A 84 0.11 6.61 -12.39
CA SER A 84 -0.61 7.86 -12.60
C SER A 84 -1.79 7.99 -11.65
N ALA A 85 -2.52 6.88 -11.42
CA ALA A 85 -3.62 6.85 -10.44
C ALA A 85 -3.12 7.16 -9.02
N LEU A 86 -1.98 6.56 -8.64
CA LEU A 86 -1.36 6.79 -7.34
C LEU A 86 -0.85 8.22 -7.20
N THR A 87 -0.27 8.80 -8.26
CA THR A 87 0.17 10.22 -8.28
C THR A 87 -1.00 11.18 -8.17
N THR A 88 -2.12 10.86 -8.82
CA THR A 88 -3.35 11.66 -8.76
C THR A 88 -3.93 11.65 -7.36
N ARG A 89 -3.92 10.49 -6.68
CA ARG A 89 -4.43 10.36 -5.32
C ARG A 89 -3.49 10.94 -4.26
N PHE A 90 -2.18 10.70 -4.40
CA PHE A 90 -1.15 11.21 -3.49
C PHE A 90 -0.10 11.98 -4.30
N PRO A 91 -0.34 13.27 -4.56
CA PRO A 91 0.61 14.08 -5.29
C PRO A 91 1.95 14.16 -4.53
N PRO A 92 3.08 14.28 -5.26
CA PRO A 92 4.37 14.51 -4.65
C PRO A 92 4.36 15.83 -3.86
N PRO A 93 5.18 15.95 -2.81
CA PRO A 93 5.32 17.21 -2.10
C PRO A 93 5.78 18.32 -3.06
N ALA A 94 5.23 19.52 -2.88
CA ALA A 94 5.58 20.72 -3.65
C ALA A 94 6.99 21.24 -3.30
#